data_AF-A0A967VK23-F1
#
_entry.id   AF-A0A967VK23-F1
#
_cell.length_a   1.000
_cell.length_b   1.000
_cell.length_c   1.000
_cell.angle_alpha   90.00
_cell.angle_beta   90.00
_cell.angle_gamma   90.00
#
_symmetry.space_group_name_H-M   'P 1'
#
loop_
_entity.id
_entity.type
_entity.pdbx_description
1 polymer ?
#
loop_
_entity_poly.entity_id
_entity_poly.type
_entity_poly.pdbx_seq_one_letter_code
_entity_poly.pdbx_strand_id
1 'polypeptide(L)'
;TRVERGIVWLGRLPQKAVVPLIVVAVGVLVAGILLEDRFEIESDPVKWVNQDTQTVRDIQTLQDETGFESTLGVLIEANNVNAQPLADLLFDFLRDAEAREQVAETSSMVSTLWKITETTGASAVPPRAEDLDALIEVMPDDIRRVLVNDDHTAAQINLRLGAASLEEDAVLVAELESDLEQRIADLDLPADSILLVELDGDQQPVRAVPAGLAIVGVGLLENLKANRAVLTYLALVAVGLWLLLRHRSL
;
A
#
# COMPACT_ATOMS: atom_id res chain seq x y z
N THR A 1 35.83 37.52 8.62
CA THR A 1 35.84 36.09 9.07
C THR A 1 36.57 35.20 8.04
N ARG A 2 36.88 33.91 8.34
CA ARG A 2 37.52 33.01 7.35
C ARG A 2 36.69 32.88 6.06
N VAL A 3 35.36 32.94 6.19
CA VAL A 3 34.38 32.94 5.09
C VAL A 3 34.55 34.18 4.19
N GLU A 4 34.63 35.37 4.79
CA GLU A 4 34.81 36.64 4.08
C GLU A 4 36.11 36.67 3.24
N ARG A 5 37.20 36.13 3.78
CA ARG A 5 38.47 35.98 3.04
C ARG A 5 38.34 35.03 1.84
N GLY A 6 37.57 33.96 1.99
CA GLY A 6 37.28 33.02 0.91
C GLY A 6 36.46 33.66 -0.22
N ILE A 7 35.44 34.44 0.13
CA ILE A 7 34.58 35.15 -0.85
C ILE A 7 35.39 36.19 -1.62
N VAL A 8 36.20 36.99 -0.94
CA VAL A 8 37.07 38.01 -1.58
C VAL A 8 38.11 37.35 -2.49
N TRP A 9 38.63 36.19 -2.12
CA TRP A 9 39.57 35.44 -2.95
C TRP A 9 38.91 34.87 -4.21
N LEU A 10 37.71 34.29 -4.10
CA LEU A 10 36.91 33.83 -5.24
C LEU A 10 36.57 34.98 -6.20
N GLY A 11 36.24 36.15 -5.67
CA GLY A 11 35.96 37.36 -6.47
C GLY A 11 37.17 37.95 -7.21
N ARG A 12 38.40 37.53 -6.86
CA ARG A 12 39.65 37.98 -7.51
C ARG A 12 40.12 37.05 -8.62
N LEU A 13 39.42 35.94 -8.88
CA LEU A 13 39.80 34.99 -9.93
C LEU A 13 39.69 35.61 -11.33
N PRO A 14 40.64 35.32 -12.24
CA PRO A 14 40.58 35.80 -13.61
C PRO A 14 39.37 35.20 -14.36
N GLN A 15 38.80 35.94 -15.30
CA GLN A 15 37.60 35.54 -16.06
C GLN A 15 37.73 34.17 -16.76
N LYS A 16 38.96 33.74 -17.10
CA LYS A 16 39.23 32.41 -17.67
C LYS A 16 38.98 31.25 -16.70
N ALA A 17 39.02 31.49 -15.39
CA ALA A 17 38.70 30.51 -14.36
C ALA A 17 37.20 30.21 -14.23
N VAL A 18 36.34 31.03 -14.87
CA VAL A 18 34.89 30.85 -14.87
C VAL A 18 34.49 29.56 -15.61
N VAL A 19 35.13 29.26 -16.75
CA VAL A 19 34.79 28.08 -17.56
C VAL A 19 35.04 26.76 -16.81
N PRO A 20 36.22 26.52 -16.20
CA PRO A 20 36.43 25.35 -15.35
C PRO A 20 35.44 25.25 -14.19
N LEU A 21 35.09 26.37 -13.55
CA LEU A 21 34.15 26.39 -12.44
C LEU A 21 32.73 25.98 -12.89
N ILE A 22 32.30 26.45 -14.06
CA ILE A 22 31.03 26.04 -14.68
C ILE A 22 31.06 24.54 -14.98
N VAL A 23 32.15 24.02 -15.56
CA VAL A 23 32.29 22.58 -15.85
C VAL A 23 32.21 21.76 -14.57
N VAL A 24 32.86 22.19 -13.49
CA VAL A 24 32.77 21.53 -12.18
C VAL A 24 31.36 21.59 -11.61
N ALA A 25 30.69 22.74 -11.68
CA ALA A 25 29.32 22.89 -11.19
C ALA A 25 28.33 22.01 -11.96
N VAL A 26 28.43 21.98 -13.29
CA VAL A 26 27.64 21.09 -14.16
C VAL A 26 27.98 19.63 -13.86
N GLY A 27 29.26 19.30 -13.65
CA GLY A 27 29.69 17.96 -13.28
C GLY A 27 29.10 17.49 -11.95
N VAL A 28 29.09 18.36 -10.93
CA VAL A 28 28.46 18.08 -9.62
C VAL A 28 26.95 17.92 -9.76
N LEU A 29 26.30 18.73 -10.58
CA LEU A 29 24.86 18.64 -10.85
C LEU A 29 24.50 17.33 -11.55
N VAL A 30 25.22 16.98 -12.63
CA VAL A 30 25.01 15.72 -13.35
C VAL A 30 25.30 14.52 -12.45
N ALA A 31 26.36 14.58 -11.65
CA ALA A 31 26.65 13.54 -10.66
C ALA A 31 25.55 13.42 -9.60
N GLY A 32 25.00 14.54 -9.14
CA GLY A 32 23.86 14.56 -8.21
C GLY A 32 22.63 13.87 -8.79
N ILE A 33 22.25 14.19 -10.03
CA ILE A 33 21.11 13.55 -10.73
C ILE A 33 21.37 12.05 -10.93
N LEU A 34 22.57 11.66 -11.36
CA LEU A 34 22.93 10.25 -11.59
C LEU A 34 22.99 9.41 -10.30
N LEU A 35 23.19 10.06 -9.15
CA LEU A 35 23.24 9.41 -7.83
C LEU A 35 21.89 9.48 -7.11
N GLU A 36 20.92 10.26 -7.59
CA GLU A 36 19.62 10.47 -6.94
C GLU A 36 18.88 9.14 -6.71
N ASP A 37 18.91 8.24 -7.69
CA ASP A 37 18.26 6.92 -7.61
C ASP A 37 18.88 5.98 -6.57
N ARG A 38 20.07 6.30 -6.03
CA ARG A 38 20.75 5.49 -5.00
C ARG A 38 20.41 5.90 -3.58
N PHE A 39 19.66 6.99 -3.39
CA PHE A 39 19.24 7.42 -2.07
C PHE A 39 17.91 6.75 -1.72
N GLU A 40 18.02 5.71 -0.89
CA GLU A 40 16.90 5.02 -0.28
C GLU A 40 16.21 5.97 0.71
N ILE A 41 14.90 6.17 0.52
CA ILE A 41 14.09 6.90 1.49
C ILE A 41 13.77 5.90 2.58
N GLU A 42 14.07 6.25 3.84
CA GLU A 42 13.53 5.48 4.95
C GLU A 42 12.02 5.61 4.91
N SER A 43 11.34 4.54 4.53
CA SER A 43 9.91 4.55 4.30
C SER A 43 9.14 4.21 5.57
N ASP A 44 9.76 3.51 6.52
CA ASP A 44 9.14 3.16 7.79
C ASP A 44 9.05 4.37 8.74
N PRO A 45 7.83 4.84 9.10
CA PRO A 45 7.65 5.96 10.03
C PRO A 45 8.16 5.68 11.44
N VAL A 46 8.20 4.41 11.87
CA VAL A 46 8.72 4.01 13.19
C VAL A 46 10.22 4.33 13.27
N LYS A 47 10.95 4.22 12.15
CA LYS A 47 12.38 4.59 12.10
C LYS A 47 12.63 6.09 12.08
N TRP A 48 11.60 6.92 11.84
CA TRP A 48 11.74 8.38 11.86
C TRP A 48 11.74 8.96 13.28
N VAL A 49 11.24 8.22 14.26
CA VAL A 49 11.20 8.64 15.66
C VAL A 49 12.44 8.17 16.42
N ASN A 50 12.57 8.56 17.69
CA ASN A 50 13.70 8.13 18.52
C ASN A 50 13.60 6.63 18.84
N GLN A 51 14.57 5.87 18.34
CA GLN A 51 14.66 4.42 18.47
C GLN A 51 14.90 3.93 19.91
N ASP A 52 15.38 4.81 20.81
CA ASP A 52 15.66 4.46 22.20
C ASP A 52 14.42 4.50 23.13
N THR A 53 13.24 4.77 22.58
CA THR A 53 12.01 4.93 23.36
C THR A 53 11.35 3.58 23.69
N GLN A 54 10.59 3.52 24.80
CA GLN A 54 9.84 2.31 25.15
C GLN A 54 8.78 1.96 24.10
N THR A 55 8.13 2.96 23.50
CA THR A 55 7.13 2.74 22.45
C THR A 55 7.68 1.97 21.25
N VAL A 56 8.90 2.29 20.80
CA VAL A 56 9.54 1.55 19.69
C VAL A 56 9.84 0.10 20.08
N ARG A 57 10.25 -0.13 21.33
CA ARG A 57 10.50 -1.49 21.85
C ARG A 57 9.22 -2.29 21.99
N ASP A 58 8.13 -1.66 22.43
CA ASP A 58 6.82 -2.30 22.54
C ASP A 58 6.30 -2.70 21.14
N ILE A 59 6.46 -1.82 20.14
CA ILE A 59 6.12 -2.11 18.74
C ILE A 59 6.94 -3.29 18.22
N GLN A 60 8.27 -3.27 18.40
CA GLN A 60 9.16 -4.37 17.97
C GLN A 60 8.80 -5.69 18.66
N THR A 61 8.50 -5.65 19.96
CA THR A 61 8.07 -6.83 20.71
C THR A 61 6.77 -7.38 20.14
N LEU A 62 5.80 -6.53 19.82
CA LEU A 62 4.56 -6.97 19.19
C LEU A 62 4.82 -7.59 17.80
N GLN A 63 5.64 -6.96 16.97
CA GLN A 63 6.00 -7.49 15.65
C GLN A 63 6.69 -8.86 15.73
N ASP A 64 7.64 -9.02 16.66
CA ASP A 64 8.37 -10.26 16.88
C ASP A 64 7.47 -11.40 17.40
N GLU A 65 6.52 -11.09 18.29
CA GLU A 65 5.61 -12.07 18.89
C GLU A 65 4.43 -12.42 17.98
N THR A 66 3.94 -11.48 17.18
CA THR A 66 2.76 -11.69 16.33
C THR A 66 3.09 -12.08 14.91
N GLY A 67 4.30 -11.76 14.43
CA GLY A 67 4.73 -12.01 13.06
C GLY A 67 4.05 -11.13 12.00
N PHE A 68 3.30 -10.10 12.40
CA PHE A 68 2.69 -9.15 11.46
C PHE A 68 2.96 -7.70 11.88
N GLU A 69 3.23 -6.86 10.88
CA GLU A 69 3.59 -5.45 11.05
C GLU A 69 2.46 -4.52 10.61
N SER A 70 1.73 -4.91 9.57
CA SER A 70 0.66 -4.09 8.98
C SER A 70 -0.61 -4.91 8.75
N THR A 71 -1.68 -4.20 8.41
CA THR A 71 -2.97 -4.81 8.07
C THR A 71 -3.55 -4.13 6.84
N LEU A 72 -3.89 -4.95 5.85
CA LEU A 72 -4.73 -4.58 4.71
C LEU A 72 -6.16 -5.03 5.01
N GLY A 73 -7.05 -4.06 5.23
CA GLY A 73 -8.48 -4.32 5.28
C GLY A 73 -9.07 -4.25 3.87
N VAL A 74 -10.08 -5.05 3.57
CA VAL A 74 -10.87 -4.91 2.35
C VAL A 74 -12.34 -4.99 2.74
N LEU A 75 -13.12 -3.97 2.36
CA LEU A 75 -14.56 -3.99 2.47
C LEU A 75 -15.14 -4.57 1.17
N ILE A 76 -15.85 -5.67 1.28
CA ILE A 76 -16.58 -6.28 0.16
C ILE A 76 -18.04 -5.84 0.26
N GLU A 77 -18.57 -5.29 -0.82
CA GLU A 77 -19.96 -4.87 -0.96
C GLU A 77 -20.62 -5.65 -2.09
N ALA A 78 -21.81 -6.18 -1.82
CA ALA A 78 -22.62 -6.93 -2.78
C ALA A 78 -24.08 -6.95 -2.32
N ASN A 79 -25.03 -7.33 -3.18
CA ASN A 79 -26.43 -7.47 -2.75
C ASN A 79 -26.64 -8.57 -1.70
N ASN A 80 -25.75 -9.55 -1.65
CA ASN A 80 -25.69 -10.54 -0.58
C ASN A 80 -24.24 -11.07 -0.46
N VAL A 81 -23.55 -10.70 0.62
CA VAL A 81 -22.15 -11.11 0.84
C VAL A 81 -21.97 -12.59 1.17
N ASN A 82 -23.07 -13.30 1.47
CA ASN A 82 -23.07 -14.73 1.75
C ASN A 82 -23.34 -15.58 0.50
N ALA A 83 -23.58 -14.96 -0.67
CA ALA A 83 -23.87 -15.69 -1.89
C ALA A 83 -22.72 -16.64 -2.28
N GLN A 84 -23.06 -17.86 -2.71
CA GLN A 84 -22.06 -18.90 -3.01
C GLN A 84 -20.96 -18.46 -3.99
N PRO A 85 -21.26 -17.80 -5.13
CA PRO A 85 -20.20 -17.38 -6.06
C PRO A 85 -19.18 -16.43 -5.44
N LEU A 86 -19.63 -15.59 -4.49
CA LEU A 86 -18.74 -14.69 -3.76
C LEU A 86 -17.95 -15.45 -2.68
N ALA A 87 -18.58 -16.39 -1.98
CA ALA A 87 -17.88 -17.24 -1.02
C ALA A 87 -16.75 -18.04 -1.67
N ASP A 88 -16.99 -18.59 -2.87
CA ASP A 88 -16.00 -19.32 -3.66
C ASP A 88 -14.86 -18.40 -4.11
N LEU A 89 -15.18 -17.23 -4.66
CA LEU A 89 -14.21 -16.21 -5.08
C LEU A 89 -13.31 -15.79 -3.91
N LEU A 90 -13.92 -15.45 -2.76
CA LEU A 90 -13.18 -15.00 -1.58
C LEU A 90 -12.35 -16.14 -0.97
N PHE A 91 -12.85 -17.37 -0.99
CA PHE A 91 -12.08 -18.52 -0.55
C PHE A 91 -10.79 -18.67 -1.38
N ASP A 92 -10.89 -18.63 -2.71
CA ASP A 92 -9.70 -18.77 -3.56
C ASP A 92 -8.76 -17.58 -3.41
N PHE A 93 -9.28 -16.34 -3.39
CA PHE A 93 -8.46 -15.16 -3.16
C PHE A 93 -7.70 -15.22 -1.84
N LEU A 94 -8.37 -15.55 -0.73
CA LEU A 94 -7.75 -15.56 0.59
C LEU A 94 -6.74 -16.70 0.75
N ARG A 95 -7.05 -17.88 0.19
CA ARG A 95 -6.14 -19.02 0.18
C ARG A 95 -4.88 -18.71 -0.64
N ASP A 96 -5.04 -18.11 -1.81
CA ASP A 96 -3.91 -17.73 -2.66
C ASP A 96 -3.11 -16.56 -2.06
N ALA A 97 -3.78 -15.66 -1.32
CA ALA A 97 -3.11 -14.61 -0.55
C ALA A 97 -2.26 -15.20 0.58
N GLU A 98 -2.78 -16.14 1.38
CA GLU A 98 -2.01 -16.83 2.45
C GLU A 98 -0.87 -17.71 1.92
N ALA A 99 -0.89 -18.09 0.63
CA ALA A 99 0.22 -18.78 0.01
C ALA A 99 1.43 -17.86 -0.26
N ARG A 100 1.26 -16.53 -0.16
CA ARG A 100 2.34 -15.54 -0.30
C ARG A 100 3.08 -15.39 1.03
N GLU A 101 4.40 -15.43 1.01
CA GLU A 101 5.23 -15.34 2.23
C GLU A 101 5.01 -14.05 3.04
N GLN A 102 4.59 -12.98 2.36
CA GLN A 102 4.34 -11.67 2.96
C GLN A 102 2.96 -11.54 3.62
N VAL A 103 2.05 -12.50 3.45
CA VAL A 103 0.74 -12.51 4.10
C VAL A 103 0.78 -13.50 5.25
N ALA A 104 0.87 -12.98 6.47
CA ALA A 104 0.98 -13.80 7.67
C ALA A 104 -0.33 -14.56 7.97
N GLU A 105 -1.47 -13.88 7.83
CA GLU A 105 -2.77 -14.49 8.11
C GLU A 105 -3.92 -13.68 7.50
N THR A 106 -4.98 -14.35 7.05
CA THR A 106 -6.26 -13.72 6.69
C THR A 106 -7.34 -13.99 7.74
N SER A 107 -8.24 -13.02 7.92
CA SER A 107 -9.37 -13.05 8.83
C SER A 107 -10.61 -12.45 8.18
N SER A 108 -11.64 -13.27 8.03
CA SER A 108 -12.96 -12.96 7.46
C SER A 108 -13.94 -14.06 7.88
N MET A 109 -15.24 -13.91 7.60
CA MET A 109 -16.21 -15.00 7.80
C MET A 109 -15.83 -16.25 6.99
N VAL A 110 -15.44 -16.06 5.72
CA VAL A 110 -15.06 -17.14 4.79
C VAL A 110 -13.80 -17.88 5.27
N SER A 111 -12.72 -17.15 5.58
CA SER A 111 -11.47 -17.77 6.03
C SER A 111 -11.62 -18.46 7.38
N THR A 112 -12.42 -17.90 8.29
CA THR A 112 -12.71 -18.52 9.60
C THR A 112 -13.37 -19.90 9.42
N LEU A 113 -14.41 -19.98 8.58
CA LEU A 113 -15.10 -21.25 8.35
C LEU A 113 -14.22 -22.27 7.63
N TRP A 114 -13.52 -21.85 6.58
CA TRP A 114 -12.61 -22.73 5.86
C TRP A 114 -11.54 -23.30 6.80
N LYS A 115 -10.86 -22.46 7.59
CA LYS A 115 -9.82 -22.92 8.53
C LYS A 115 -10.33 -23.89 9.59
N ILE A 116 -11.57 -23.71 10.06
CA ILE A 116 -12.21 -24.63 11.03
C ILE A 116 -12.53 -25.99 10.39
N THR A 117 -12.93 -25.98 9.12
CA THR A 117 -13.36 -27.18 8.39
C THR A 117 -12.23 -27.86 7.61
N GLU A 118 -11.08 -27.20 7.50
CA GLU A 118 -9.90 -27.74 6.86
C GLU A 118 -9.39 -28.98 7.59
N THR A 119 -9.08 -30.03 6.82
CA THR A 119 -8.55 -31.28 7.35
C THR A 119 -7.19 -31.55 6.72
N THR A 120 -6.18 -31.81 7.55
CA THR A 120 -4.81 -32.08 7.08
C THR A 120 -4.80 -33.26 6.08
N GLY A 121 -4.29 -33.01 4.88
CA GLY A 121 -4.20 -34.01 3.80
C GLY A 121 -5.47 -34.17 2.96
N ALA A 122 -6.54 -33.43 3.25
CA ALA A 122 -7.70 -33.32 2.38
C ALA A 122 -7.62 -32.05 1.51
N SER A 123 -8.36 -32.02 0.41
CA SER A 123 -8.55 -30.79 -0.36
C SER A 123 -9.35 -29.79 0.45
N ALA A 124 -8.88 -28.55 0.54
CA ALA A 124 -9.65 -27.44 1.07
C ALA A 124 -10.90 -27.22 0.20
N VAL A 125 -12.02 -26.88 0.83
CA VAL A 125 -13.31 -26.65 0.18
C VAL A 125 -13.83 -25.30 0.66
N PRO A 126 -14.38 -24.44 -0.22
CA PRO A 126 -15.01 -23.20 0.20
C PRO A 126 -16.19 -23.50 1.14
N PRO A 127 -16.46 -22.62 2.12
CA PRO A 127 -17.67 -22.71 2.93
C PRO A 127 -18.91 -22.53 2.06
N ARG A 128 -20.03 -23.14 2.46
CA ARG A 128 -21.29 -22.95 1.77
C ARG A 128 -21.97 -21.65 2.23
N ALA A 129 -22.84 -21.10 1.39
CA ALA A 129 -23.69 -19.98 1.76
C ALA A 129 -24.49 -20.26 3.06
N GLU A 130 -25.01 -21.48 3.21
CA GLU A 130 -25.71 -21.93 4.42
C GLU A 130 -24.81 -21.93 5.68
N ASP A 131 -23.51 -22.22 5.53
CA ASP A 131 -22.57 -22.20 6.64
C ASP A 131 -22.25 -20.76 7.07
N LEU A 132 -22.22 -19.81 6.12
CA LEU A 132 -22.05 -18.38 6.41
C LEU A 132 -23.26 -17.80 7.14
N ASP A 133 -24.48 -18.14 6.70
CA ASP A 133 -25.70 -17.74 7.39
C ASP A 133 -25.74 -18.32 8.81
N ALA A 134 -25.44 -19.61 8.97
CA ALA A 134 -25.37 -20.26 10.27
C ALA A 134 -24.30 -19.65 11.19
N LEU A 135 -23.14 -19.26 10.64
CA LEU A 135 -22.09 -18.58 11.38
C LEU A 135 -22.61 -17.25 11.96
N ILE A 136 -23.29 -16.44 11.14
CA ILE A 136 -23.83 -15.14 11.56
C ILE A 136 -24.84 -15.30 12.71
N GLU A 137 -25.68 -16.35 12.67
CA GLU A 137 -26.67 -16.63 13.72
C GLU A 137 -26.04 -16.96 15.08
N VAL A 138 -24.87 -17.62 15.09
CA VAL A 138 -24.19 -18.04 16.33
C VAL A 138 -23.09 -17.08 16.78
N MET A 139 -22.69 -16.15 15.91
CA MET A 139 -21.61 -15.21 16.19
C MET A 139 -22.01 -14.22 17.28
N PRO A 140 -21.12 -13.92 18.26
CA PRO A 140 -21.38 -12.84 19.20
C PRO A 140 -21.60 -11.50 18.48
N ASP A 141 -22.62 -10.74 18.89
CA ASP A 141 -23.00 -9.50 18.20
C ASP A 141 -21.84 -8.53 17.98
N ASP A 142 -20.93 -8.42 18.96
CA ASP A 142 -19.79 -7.52 18.89
C ASP A 142 -18.78 -7.92 17.80
N ILE A 143 -18.67 -9.22 17.49
CA ILE A 143 -17.85 -9.71 16.39
C ILE A 143 -18.61 -9.58 15.07
N ARG A 144 -19.91 -9.91 15.07
CA ARG A 144 -20.77 -9.82 13.89
C ARG A 144 -20.73 -8.43 13.26
N ARG A 145 -20.94 -7.38 14.07
CA ARG A 145 -20.95 -5.98 13.60
C ARG A 145 -19.62 -5.52 13.01
N VAL A 146 -18.51 -6.20 13.31
CA VAL A 146 -17.19 -5.91 12.74
C VAL A 146 -16.99 -6.66 11.42
N LEU A 147 -17.59 -7.83 11.24
CA LEU A 147 -17.35 -8.69 10.08
C LEU A 147 -18.41 -8.52 8.97
N VAL A 148 -19.65 -8.21 9.32
CA VAL A 148 -20.77 -8.09 8.38
C VAL A 148 -21.80 -7.07 8.87
N ASN A 149 -22.38 -6.30 7.95
CA ASN A 149 -23.46 -5.39 8.29
C ASN A 149 -24.80 -6.14 8.47
N ASP A 150 -25.76 -5.51 9.15
CA ASP A 150 -27.05 -6.15 9.46
C ASP A 150 -27.87 -6.52 8.20
N ASP A 151 -27.66 -5.83 7.08
CA ASP A 151 -28.35 -6.10 5.80
C ASP A 151 -27.67 -7.18 4.96
N HIS A 152 -26.52 -7.71 5.39
CA HIS A 152 -25.69 -8.69 4.66
C HIS A 152 -25.26 -8.20 3.27
N THR A 153 -25.10 -6.89 3.12
CA THR A 153 -24.65 -6.25 1.87
C THR A 153 -23.19 -5.80 1.91
N ALA A 154 -22.55 -5.86 3.07
CA ALA A 154 -21.15 -5.52 3.25
C ALA A 154 -20.46 -6.44 4.26
N ALA A 155 -19.25 -6.90 3.93
CA ALA A 155 -18.42 -7.74 4.80
C ALA A 155 -16.96 -7.27 4.81
N GLN A 156 -16.31 -7.39 5.95
CA GLN A 156 -14.90 -7.04 6.13
C GLN A 156 -14.00 -8.27 5.99
N ILE A 157 -12.91 -8.07 5.26
CA ILE A 157 -11.77 -8.96 5.16
C ILE A 157 -10.56 -8.24 5.73
N ASN A 158 -9.71 -8.95 6.48
CA ASN A 158 -8.43 -8.44 6.94
C ASN A 158 -7.31 -9.40 6.54
N LEU A 159 -6.26 -8.85 5.96
CA LEU A 159 -5.01 -9.53 5.67
C LEU A 159 -3.93 -8.92 6.57
N ARG A 160 -3.33 -9.74 7.41
CA ARG A 160 -2.19 -9.38 8.25
C ARG A 160 -0.93 -9.56 7.41
N LEU A 161 -0.19 -8.47 7.24
CA LEU A 161 1.03 -8.46 6.43
C LEU A 161 2.23 -8.65 7.34
N GLY A 162 3.17 -9.51 6.92
CA GLY A 162 4.44 -9.72 7.60
C GLY A 162 5.31 -8.47 7.59
N ALA A 163 6.48 -8.55 8.20
CA ALA A 163 7.44 -7.44 8.21
C ALA A 163 8.07 -7.25 6.81
N ALA A 164 7.93 -6.06 6.24
CA ALA A 164 8.47 -5.69 4.93
C ALA A 164 8.67 -4.16 4.85
N SER A 165 9.45 -3.70 3.87
CA SER A 165 9.54 -2.25 3.60
C SER A 165 8.22 -1.71 3.03
N LEU A 166 7.90 -0.42 3.21
CA LEU A 166 6.68 0.14 2.62
C LEU A 166 6.68 0.03 1.09
N GLU A 167 7.85 0.04 0.45
CA GLU A 167 7.98 -0.20 -0.98
C GLU A 167 7.52 -1.59 -1.39
N GLU A 168 7.93 -2.62 -0.64
CA GLU A 168 7.52 -4.00 -0.88
C GLU A 168 6.03 -4.19 -0.56
N ASP A 169 5.55 -3.61 0.54
CA ASP A 169 4.12 -3.58 0.88
C ASP A 169 3.30 -2.90 -0.22
N ALA A 170 3.79 -1.82 -0.83
CA ALA A 170 3.11 -1.15 -1.94
C ALA A 170 2.95 -2.06 -3.15
N VAL A 171 3.98 -2.84 -3.49
CA VAL A 171 3.90 -3.83 -4.57
C VAL A 171 2.89 -4.91 -4.21
N LEU A 172 2.98 -5.48 -3.00
CA LEU A 172 2.08 -6.54 -2.54
C LEU A 172 0.61 -6.09 -2.54
N VAL A 173 0.33 -4.89 -2.01
CA VAL A 173 -1.02 -4.33 -1.96
C VAL A 173 -1.57 -4.14 -3.38
N ALA A 174 -0.79 -3.59 -4.30
CA ALA A 174 -1.21 -3.43 -5.69
C ALA A 174 -1.46 -4.77 -6.40
N GLU A 175 -0.64 -5.79 -6.12
CA GLU A 175 -0.85 -7.14 -6.65
C GLU A 175 -2.11 -7.81 -6.07
N LEU A 176 -2.40 -7.62 -4.78
CA LEU A 176 -3.60 -8.15 -4.13
C LEU A 176 -4.86 -7.45 -4.62
N GLU A 177 -4.80 -6.12 -4.78
CA GLU A 177 -5.88 -5.32 -5.36
C GLU A 177 -6.18 -5.76 -6.80
N SER A 178 -5.14 -5.86 -7.64
CA SER A 178 -5.29 -6.30 -9.02
C SER A 178 -5.81 -7.74 -9.14
N ASP A 179 -5.37 -8.66 -8.27
CA ASP A 179 -5.85 -10.05 -8.26
C ASP A 179 -7.33 -10.11 -7.87
N LEU A 180 -7.74 -9.38 -6.84
CA LEU A 180 -9.13 -9.32 -6.40
C LEU A 180 -10.04 -8.67 -7.45
N GLU A 181 -9.63 -7.54 -8.03
CA GLU A 181 -10.36 -6.87 -9.11
C GLU A 181 -10.52 -7.78 -10.32
N GLN A 182 -9.46 -8.49 -10.72
CA GLN A 182 -9.53 -9.42 -11.84
C GLN A 182 -10.52 -10.55 -11.55
N ARG A 183 -10.48 -11.16 -10.36
CA ARG A 183 -11.44 -12.21 -9.98
C ARG A 183 -12.88 -11.73 -9.95
N ILE A 184 -13.11 -10.50 -9.50
CA ILE A 184 -14.44 -9.87 -9.52
C ILE A 184 -14.90 -9.65 -10.96
N ALA A 185 -14.02 -9.19 -11.84
CA ALA A 185 -14.33 -8.97 -13.26
C ALA A 185 -14.61 -10.29 -14.01
N ASP A 186 -13.90 -11.35 -13.65
CA ASP A 186 -14.02 -12.70 -14.23
C ASP A 186 -15.14 -13.54 -13.57
N LEU A 187 -15.87 -12.99 -12.59
CA LEU A 187 -16.92 -13.70 -11.86
C LEU A 187 -18.11 -14.02 -12.78
N ASP A 188 -18.25 -15.30 -13.14
CA ASP A 188 -19.37 -15.79 -13.92
C ASP A 188 -20.62 -15.99 -13.04
N LEU A 189 -21.60 -15.11 -13.22
CA LEU A 189 -22.83 -15.11 -12.44
C LEU A 189 -24.00 -15.70 -13.25
N PRO A 190 -24.71 -16.70 -12.71
CA PRO A 190 -25.99 -17.13 -13.27
C PRO A 190 -26.95 -15.95 -13.42
N ALA A 191 -27.76 -15.95 -14.48
CA ALA A 191 -28.71 -14.86 -14.77
C ALA A 191 -29.76 -14.64 -13.66
N ASP A 192 -30.01 -15.66 -12.84
CA ASP A 192 -30.90 -15.64 -11.67
C ASP A 192 -30.16 -15.42 -10.33
N SER A 193 -28.87 -15.07 -10.38
CA SER A 193 -28.07 -14.80 -9.19
C SER A 193 -28.62 -13.62 -8.40
N ILE A 194 -28.70 -13.79 -7.07
CA ILE A 194 -29.08 -12.72 -6.12
C ILE A 194 -28.15 -11.51 -6.21
N LEU A 195 -26.90 -11.72 -6.66
CA LEU A 195 -25.92 -10.66 -6.85
C LEU A 195 -26.28 -9.69 -7.99
N LEU A 196 -27.17 -10.09 -8.90
CA LEU A 196 -27.62 -9.28 -10.04
C LEU A 196 -28.94 -8.53 -9.78
N VAL A 197 -29.58 -8.74 -8.63
CA VAL A 197 -30.90 -8.17 -8.31
C VAL A 197 -30.78 -6.68 -8.01
N GLU A 198 -31.70 -5.86 -8.55
CA GLU A 198 -31.78 -4.43 -8.22
C GLU A 198 -30.49 -3.62 -8.45
N LEU A 199 -29.61 -4.10 -9.34
CA LEU A 199 -28.47 -3.30 -9.80
C LEU A 199 -28.97 -2.16 -10.70
N ASP A 200 -28.67 -0.93 -10.30
CA ASP A 200 -28.92 0.25 -11.12
C ASP A 200 -27.77 0.46 -12.12
N GLY A 201 -28.10 0.78 -13.37
CA GLY A 201 -27.15 1.38 -14.33
C GLY A 201 -25.80 0.66 -14.47
N ASP A 202 -24.73 1.33 -14.02
CA ASP A 202 -23.32 0.91 -14.10
C ASP A 202 -22.79 0.25 -12.81
N GLN A 203 -23.69 -0.10 -11.87
CA GLN A 203 -23.29 -0.77 -10.64
C GLN A 203 -22.76 -2.19 -10.91
N GLN A 204 -21.60 -2.48 -10.31
CA GLN A 204 -21.03 -3.82 -10.31
C GLN A 204 -21.73 -4.69 -9.27
N PRO A 205 -21.92 -6.00 -9.54
CA PRO A 205 -22.54 -6.94 -8.60
C PRO A 205 -21.75 -7.14 -7.31
N VAL A 206 -20.42 -6.94 -7.39
CA VAL A 206 -19.49 -7.02 -6.27
C VAL A 206 -18.54 -5.84 -6.39
N ARG A 207 -18.26 -5.16 -5.28
CA ARG A 207 -17.26 -4.10 -5.17
C ARG A 207 -16.31 -4.44 -4.02
N ALA A 208 -15.02 -4.27 -4.25
CA ALA A 208 -14.01 -4.34 -3.21
C ALA A 208 -13.43 -2.95 -2.98
N VAL A 209 -13.36 -2.52 -1.72
CA VAL A 209 -12.77 -1.24 -1.32
C VAL A 209 -11.63 -1.52 -0.36
N PRO A 210 -10.37 -1.37 -0.79
CA PRO A 210 -9.23 -1.57 0.09
C PRO A 210 -9.15 -0.46 1.15
N ALA A 211 -8.71 -0.83 2.34
CA ALA A 211 -8.63 0.00 3.53
C ALA A 211 -7.50 -0.45 4.47
N GLY A 212 -7.33 0.25 5.58
CA GLY A 212 -6.35 -0.11 6.61
C GLY A 212 -5.01 0.60 6.47
N LEU A 213 -4.06 0.22 7.34
CA LEU A 213 -2.77 0.90 7.49
C LEU A 213 -1.89 0.74 6.25
N ALA A 214 -1.95 -0.42 5.59
CA ALA A 214 -1.20 -0.67 4.37
C ALA A 214 -1.53 0.37 3.29
N ILE A 215 -2.82 0.63 3.02
CA ILE A 215 -3.26 1.62 2.02
C ILE A 215 -2.81 3.04 2.36
N VAL A 216 -2.89 3.42 3.64
CA VAL A 216 -2.40 4.73 4.09
C VAL A 216 -0.88 4.84 3.92
N GLY A 217 -0.13 3.78 4.24
CA GLY A 217 1.31 3.69 4.04
C GLY A 217 1.71 3.88 2.58
N VAL A 218 1.07 3.14 1.66
CA VAL A 218 1.28 3.27 0.21
C VAL A 218 0.98 4.69 -0.27
N GLY A 219 -0.16 5.25 0.11
CA GLY A 219 -0.52 6.61 -0.27
C GLY A 219 0.49 7.66 0.23
N LEU A 220 1.01 7.52 1.45
CA LEU A 220 2.07 8.39 1.96
C LEU A 220 3.36 8.25 1.14
N LEU A 221 3.75 7.02 0.83
CA LEU A 221 4.94 6.73 0.03
C LEU A 221 4.89 7.39 -1.36
N GLU A 222 3.75 7.26 -2.05
CA GLU A 222 3.53 7.88 -3.36
C GLU A 222 3.62 9.40 -3.30
N ASN A 223 3.00 10.00 -2.28
CA ASN A 223 3.04 11.46 -2.08
C ASN A 223 4.48 11.95 -1.81
N LEU A 224 5.26 11.24 -0.99
CA LEU A 224 6.65 11.59 -0.72
C LEU A 224 7.51 11.50 -1.98
N LYS A 225 7.36 10.43 -2.77
CA LYS A 225 8.08 10.23 -4.04
C LYS A 225 7.72 11.29 -5.07
N ALA A 226 6.43 11.59 -5.26
CA ALA A 226 5.97 12.58 -6.22
C ALA A 226 6.46 13.99 -5.87
N ASN A 227 6.38 14.38 -4.59
CA ASN A 227 6.75 15.73 -4.16
C ASN A 227 8.27 15.96 -4.24
N ARG A 228 9.09 14.94 -3.97
CA ARG A 228 10.56 15.01 -4.14
C ARG A 228 10.94 15.32 -5.59
N ALA A 229 10.41 14.54 -6.55
CA ALA A 229 10.73 14.72 -7.96
C ALA A 229 10.34 16.12 -8.45
N VAL A 230 9.13 16.60 -8.10
CA VAL A 230 8.66 17.94 -8.47
C VAL A 230 9.55 19.04 -7.89
N LEU A 231 9.97 18.93 -6.62
CA LEU A 231 10.85 19.91 -5.98
C LEU A 231 12.23 19.95 -6.63
N THR A 232 12.83 18.79 -6.95
CA THR A 232 14.11 18.73 -7.67
C THR A 232 14.00 19.41 -9.03
N TYR A 233 12.97 19.10 -9.83
CA TYR A 233 12.79 19.72 -11.14
C TYR A 233 12.50 21.23 -11.05
N LEU A 234 11.66 21.66 -10.11
CA LEU A 234 11.39 23.08 -9.88
C LEU A 234 12.66 23.84 -9.46
N ALA A 235 13.48 23.27 -8.58
CA ALA A 235 14.75 23.87 -8.17
C ALA A 235 15.72 23.99 -9.37
N LEU A 236 15.84 22.96 -10.19
CA LEU A 236 16.67 22.97 -11.40
C LEU A 236 16.20 24.02 -12.40
N VAL A 237 14.88 24.11 -12.65
CA VAL A 237 14.28 25.13 -13.52
C VAL A 237 14.49 26.53 -12.98
N ALA A 238 14.30 26.75 -11.67
CA ALA A 238 14.50 28.04 -11.02
C ALA A 238 15.95 28.51 -11.11
N VAL A 239 16.91 27.61 -10.88
CA VAL A 239 18.35 27.89 -11.05
C VAL A 239 18.66 28.18 -12.52
N GLY A 240 18.13 27.39 -13.46
CA GLY A 240 18.28 27.60 -14.90
C GLY A 240 17.74 28.97 -15.36
N LEU A 241 16.53 29.33 -14.91
CA LEU A 241 15.92 30.64 -15.17
C LEU A 241 16.74 31.79 -14.58
N TRP A 242 17.22 31.63 -13.35
CA TRP A 242 18.06 32.64 -12.71
C TRP A 242 19.38 32.86 -13.47
N LEU A 243 20.03 31.77 -13.92
CA LEU A 243 21.24 31.84 -14.75
C LEU A 243 20.95 32.52 -16.10
N LEU A 244 19.84 32.18 -16.77
CA LEU A 244 19.42 32.81 -18.02
C LEU A 244 19.14 34.30 -17.86
N LEU A 245 18.42 34.70 -16.80
CA LEU A 245 18.15 36.11 -16.50
C LEU A 245 19.43 36.89 -16.19
N ARG A 246 20.33 36.30 -15.40
CA ARG A 246 21.62 36.92 -15.04
C ARG A 246 22.56 37.08 -16.23
N HIS A 247 22.58 36.12 -17.15
CA HIS A 247 23.44 36.19 -18.33
C HIS A 247 22.82 36.91 -19.53
N ARG A 248 21.55 37.30 -19.48
CA ARG A 248 20.92 38.19 -20.47
C ARG A 248 21.32 39.67 -20.32
N SER A 249 22.00 40.05 -19.23
CA SER A 249 22.45 41.43 -18.98
C SER A 249 23.95 41.66 -19.26
N LEU A 250 24.58 40.78 -20.05
CA LEU A 250 25.93 40.92 -20.62
C LEU A 250 25.83 40.96 -22.14
#